data_AF-A0A1G2XYQ5-F1
#
_entry.id   AF-A0A1G2XYQ5-F1
#
_cell.length_a   1.000
_cell.length_b   1.000
_cell.length_c   1.000
_cell.angle_alpha   90.00
_cell.angle_beta   90.00
_cell.angle_gamma   90.00
#
_symmetry.space_group_name_H-M   'P 1'
#
loop_
_entity.id
_entity.type
_entity.pdbx_description
1 polymer ?
#
loop_
_entity_poly.entity_id
_entity_poly.type
_entity_poly.pdbx_seq_one_letter_code
_entity_poly.pdbx_strand_id
1 'polypeptide(L)'
;MKMAIMLKVFVLLMFLGTAGNLYGYGLYWQGPENGDWASAGNWALEWAGTLYSNYTYEDNLAANVLNGSSVINSGVKTVSDFMMATNHGEISFGGNVASAATSEDITLTINNGATLHSTSNFDLGYYSGSGAVIVNVEQGGSIITDGYFLGSRSGLHTINLAGNIEVGGNFGISGATIIDFASTGSLVIAGDWKYYFDAYWSGTVVLDRGVGNTDPGWGTTYGIIADYDSGTNTTTVTSIPEPATICLLLIGGLAIKRRK
;
A
#
# COMPACT_ATOMS: atom_id res chain seq x y z
N MET A 1 15.94 -39.57 -42.62
CA MET A 1 14.61 -39.31 -42.02
C MET A 1 14.63 -39.25 -40.48
N LYS A 2 15.30 -40.17 -39.76
CA LYS A 2 15.37 -40.19 -38.28
C LYS A 2 16.06 -38.96 -37.65
N MET A 3 17.08 -38.40 -38.30
CA MET A 3 17.87 -37.28 -37.76
C MET A 3 17.10 -35.94 -37.75
N ALA A 4 16.23 -35.71 -38.74
CA ALA A 4 15.40 -34.50 -38.81
C ALA A 4 14.28 -34.48 -37.76
N ILE A 5 13.80 -35.65 -37.34
CA ILE A 5 12.82 -35.78 -36.26
C ILE A 5 13.51 -35.55 -34.90
N MET A 6 14.72 -36.08 -34.71
CA MET A 6 15.51 -35.85 -33.49
C MET A 6 15.85 -34.38 -33.27
N LEU A 7 16.22 -33.64 -34.33
CA LEU A 7 16.49 -32.20 -34.23
C LEU A 7 15.24 -31.39 -33.85
N LYS A 8 14.07 -31.73 -34.41
CA LYS A 8 12.80 -31.08 -34.05
C LYS A 8 12.38 -31.36 -32.61
N VAL A 9 12.57 -32.59 -32.13
CA VAL A 9 12.28 -32.96 -30.73
C VAL A 9 13.25 -32.28 -29.78
N PHE A 10 14.53 -32.15 -30.16
CA PHE A 10 15.54 -31.46 -29.35
C PHE A 10 15.29 -29.94 -29.27
N VAL A 11 14.90 -29.30 -30.37
CA VAL A 11 14.49 -27.88 -30.39
C VAL A 11 13.21 -27.66 -29.56
N LEU A 12 12.24 -28.57 -29.64
CA LEU A 12 11.02 -28.51 -28.83
C LEU A 12 11.30 -28.70 -27.33
N LEU A 13 12.21 -29.61 -26.97
CA LEU A 13 12.67 -29.81 -25.58
C LEU A 13 13.50 -28.64 -25.07
N MET A 14 14.28 -27.97 -25.93
CA MET A 14 14.96 -26.72 -25.56
C MET A 14 13.97 -25.57 -25.36
N PHE A 15 12.94 -25.45 -26.19
CA PHE A 15 11.85 -24.49 -25.98
C PHE A 15 11.02 -24.80 -24.74
N LEU A 16 10.77 -26.07 -24.41
CA LEU A 16 10.10 -26.47 -23.17
C LEU A 16 11.01 -26.31 -21.94
N GLY A 17 12.33 -26.45 -22.10
CA GLY A 17 13.32 -26.23 -21.05
C GLY A 17 13.56 -24.75 -20.74
N THR A 18 13.39 -23.86 -21.72
CA THR A 18 13.46 -22.39 -21.53
C THR A 18 12.09 -21.77 -21.19
N ALA A 19 10.98 -22.37 -21.62
CA ALA A 19 9.63 -21.99 -21.17
C ALA A 19 9.29 -22.57 -19.79
N GLY A 20 10.02 -23.58 -19.32
CA GLY A 20 9.73 -24.34 -18.11
C GLY A 20 10.32 -23.81 -16.80
N ASN A 21 10.96 -22.62 -16.79
CA ASN A 21 11.50 -22.00 -15.58
C ASN A 21 11.49 -20.45 -15.66
N LEU A 22 10.42 -19.85 -16.18
CA LEU A 22 10.20 -18.40 -16.06
C LEU A 22 9.28 -18.13 -14.86
N TYR A 23 9.78 -18.45 -13.67
CA TYR A 23 9.21 -17.91 -12.43
C TYR A 23 9.82 -16.51 -12.24
N GLY A 24 9.21 -15.48 -12.83
CA GLY A 24 9.50 -14.12 -12.41
C GLY A 24 8.91 -13.92 -11.02
N TYR A 25 9.73 -13.92 -9.96
CA TYR A 25 9.25 -13.89 -8.57
C TYR A 25 8.94 -12.48 -8.04
N GLY A 26 9.08 -11.43 -8.87
CA GLY A 26 8.62 -10.09 -8.53
C GLY A 26 9.02 -9.03 -9.55
N LEU A 27 8.35 -7.88 -9.45
CA LEU A 27 8.63 -6.65 -10.16
C LEU A 27 9.34 -5.67 -9.21
N TYR A 28 10.26 -4.90 -9.77
CA TYR A 28 10.91 -3.79 -9.07
C TYR A 28 10.62 -2.48 -9.78
N TRP A 29 10.33 -1.44 -9.02
CA TRP A 29 10.15 -0.09 -9.54
C TRP A 29 11.47 0.54 -9.96
N GLN A 30 11.59 0.86 -11.25
CA GLN A 30 12.72 1.58 -11.85
C GLN A 30 12.29 2.89 -12.50
N GLY A 31 11.01 3.27 -12.35
CA GLY A 31 10.45 4.46 -12.94
C GLY A 31 11.10 5.73 -12.41
N PRO A 32 10.95 6.84 -13.16
CA PRO A 32 11.35 8.15 -12.65
C PRO A 32 10.51 8.51 -11.42
N GLU A 33 10.95 9.56 -10.72
CA GLU A 33 10.15 10.17 -9.66
C GLU A 33 8.78 10.61 -10.20
N ASN A 34 7.72 10.25 -9.48
CA ASN A 34 6.31 10.48 -9.83
C ASN A 34 5.90 9.77 -11.13
N GLY A 35 6.54 8.65 -11.45
CA GLY A 35 6.17 7.82 -12.58
C GLY A 35 4.79 7.19 -12.40
N ASP A 36 4.04 7.09 -13.50
CA ASP A 36 2.77 6.37 -13.53
C ASP A 36 3.01 4.87 -13.35
N TRP A 37 2.35 4.28 -12.35
CA TRP A 37 2.40 2.85 -12.05
C TRP A 37 2.07 2.00 -13.27
N ALA A 38 1.13 2.48 -14.09
CA ALA A 38 0.63 1.77 -15.26
C ALA A 38 1.63 1.72 -16.44
N SER A 39 2.74 2.46 -16.35
CA SER A 39 3.73 2.52 -17.43
C SER A 39 4.68 1.33 -17.31
N ALA A 40 4.61 0.41 -18.26
CA ALA A 40 5.45 -0.80 -18.26
C ALA A 40 6.96 -0.50 -18.24
N GLY A 41 7.39 0.64 -18.80
CA GLY A 41 8.79 1.08 -18.76
C GLY A 41 9.29 1.43 -17.35
N ASN A 42 8.39 1.61 -16.39
CA ASN A 42 8.72 1.97 -15.01
C ASN A 42 8.95 0.77 -14.10
N TRP A 43 8.72 -0.46 -14.55
CA TRP A 43 9.14 -1.63 -13.79
C TRP A 43 10.20 -2.43 -14.53
N ALA A 44 10.92 -3.24 -13.77
CA ALA A 44 11.75 -4.30 -14.32
C ALA A 44 11.49 -5.60 -13.56
N LEU A 45 11.72 -6.71 -14.24
CA LEU A 45 11.69 -8.03 -13.63
C LEU A 45 12.98 -8.24 -12.82
N GLU A 46 12.83 -8.75 -11.60
CA GLU A 46 13.87 -9.58 -10.99
C GLU A 46 14.29 -10.62 -12.06
N TRP A 47 15.53 -10.99 -12.28
CA TRP A 47 16.00 -11.93 -13.33
C TRP A 47 16.15 -11.38 -14.75
N ALA A 48 15.89 -10.10 -15.01
CA ALA A 48 16.10 -9.48 -16.33
C ALA A 48 15.42 -10.24 -17.50
N GLY A 49 14.42 -11.07 -17.17
CA GLY A 49 13.65 -11.84 -18.13
C GLY A 49 12.76 -10.94 -18.98
N THR A 50 12.27 -11.48 -20.09
CA THR A 50 11.18 -10.87 -20.85
C THR A 50 9.89 -11.58 -20.48
N LEU A 51 8.87 -10.85 -20.03
CA LEU A 51 7.53 -11.40 -19.81
C LEU A 51 6.91 -11.78 -21.16
N TYR A 52 6.77 -13.07 -21.44
CA TYR A 52 6.15 -13.60 -22.67
C TYR A 52 4.65 -13.87 -22.47
N SER A 53 3.90 -12.96 -21.87
CA SER A 53 2.46 -13.17 -21.68
C SER A 53 1.63 -11.91 -21.88
N ASN A 54 0.38 -12.13 -22.27
CA ASN A 54 -0.66 -11.14 -22.54
C ASN A 54 -1.35 -10.64 -21.26
N TYR A 55 -0.78 -10.90 -20.07
CA TYR A 55 -1.22 -10.27 -18.83
C TYR A 55 -0.70 -8.84 -18.79
N THR A 56 -1.59 -7.90 -18.45
CA THR A 56 -1.24 -6.53 -18.10
C THR A 56 -0.20 -6.59 -16.99
N TYR A 57 0.88 -5.83 -17.15
CA TYR A 57 2.14 -5.89 -16.43
C TYR A 57 2.08 -5.91 -14.89
N GLU A 58 0.92 -5.63 -14.31
CA GLU A 58 0.74 -5.21 -12.93
C GLU A 58 -0.10 -6.19 -12.11
N ASP A 59 -0.67 -7.23 -12.74
CA ASP A 59 -1.67 -8.08 -12.09
C ASP A 59 -1.08 -9.43 -11.64
N ASN A 60 -1.07 -9.66 -10.32
CA ASN A 60 -0.74 -10.89 -9.61
C ASN A 60 0.75 -11.28 -9.52
N LEU A 61 1.67 -10.31 -9.66
CA LEU A 61 3.08 -10.48 -9.28
C LEU A 61 3.39 -9.73 -8.00
N ALA A 62 4.43 -10.14 -7.28
CA ALA A 62 4.93 -9.37 -6.15
C ALA A 62 5.53 -8.06 -6.68
N ALA A 63 5.25 -6.93 -6.04
CA ALA A 63 5.71 -5.62 -6.46
C ALA A 63 6.56 -4.97 -5.36
N ASN A 64 7.74 -4.51 -5.73
CA ASN A 64 8.72 -3.90 -4.82
C ASN A 64 9.04 -2.48 -5.27
N VAL A 65 8.76 -1.49 -4.43
CA VAL A 65 9.14 -0.09 -4.66
C VAL A 65 10.33 0.25 -3.76
N LEU A 66 11.52 0.23 -4.37
CA LEU A 66 12.80 0.37 -3.66
C LEU A 66 13.58 1.62 -4.08
N ASN A 67 13.02 2.42 -4.98
CA ASN A 67 13.59 3.68 -5.44
C ASN A 67 12.46 4.63 -5.87
N GLY A 68 12.65 5.94 -5.67
CA GLY A 68 11.83 6.99 -6.27
C GLY A 68 10.40 7.05 -5.76
N SER A 69 9.54 7.65 -6.58
CA SER A 69 8.13 7.85 -6.25
C SER A 69 7.24 7.24 -7.33
N SER A 70 6.23 6.50 -6.92
CA SER A 70 5.26 5.82 -7.81
C SER A 70 3.85 6.35 -7.57
N VAL A 71 3.06 6.47 -8.63
CA VAL A 71 1.70 7.02 -8.58
C VAL A 71 0.72 6.09 -9.28
N ILE A 72 -0.34 5.67 -8.60
CA ILE A 72 -1.46 4.95 -9.22
C ILE A 72 -2.56 5.98 -9.50
N ASN A 73 -2.76 6.28 -10.79
CA ASN A 73 -3.68 7.34 -11.21
C ASN A 73 -5.15 6.93 -11.27
N SER A 74 -5.45 5.67 -11.58
CA SER A 74 -6.83 5.16 -11.67
C SER A 74 -6.88 3.63 -11.74
N GLY A 75 -8.08 3.08 -11.50
CA GLY A 75 -8.36 1.66 -11.67
C GLY A 75 -7.86 0.80 -10.50
N VAL A 76 -8.05 -0.51 -10.60
CA VAL A 76 -7.59 -1.48 -9.60
C VAL A 76 -6.31 -2.12 -10.09
N LYS A 77 -5.26 -2.09 -9.26
CA LYS A 77 -4.00 -2.79 -9.45
C LYS A 77 -3.91 -3.89 -8.41
N THR A 78 -3.80 -5.15 -8.85
CA THR A 78 -3.75 -6.29 -7.93
C THR A 78 -2.36 -6.91 -7.95
N VAL A 79 -1.65 -6.93 -6.84
CA VAL A 79 -0.33 -7.55 -6.71
C VAL A 79 -0.39 -8.77 -5.79
N SER A 80 0.49 -9.73 -5.99
CA SER A 80 0.48 -10.93 -5.14
C SER A 80 0.99 -10.63 -3.73
N ASP A 81 1.94 -9.71 -3.63
CA ASP A 81 2.58 -9.20 -2.40
C ASP A 81 3.11 -7.80 -2.70
N PHE A 82 3.13 -6.91 -1.71
CA PHE A 82 3.64 -5.55 -1.89
C PHE A 82 4.68 -5.21 -0.83
N MET A 83 5.83 -4.70 -1.28
CA MET A 83 6.84 -4.13 -0.40
C MET A 83 7.28 -2.77 -0.91
N MET A 84 7.50 -1.85 0.03
CA MET A 84 8.14 -0.58 -0.23
C MET A 84 9.17 -0.30 0.86
N ALA A 85 10.40 0.03 0.49
CA ALA A 85 11.45 0.22 1.47
C ALA A 85 12.56 1.15 1.01
N THR A 86 13.00 2.04 1.88
CA THR A 86 14.18 2.88 1.62
C THR A 86 15.44 2.03 1.60
N ASN A 87 16.25 2.24 0.57
CA ASN A 87 17.45 1.46 0.34
C ASN A 87 18.55 2.32 -0.28
N HIS A 88 19.60 2.65 0.46
CA HIS A 88 20.78 3.35 -0.07
C HIS A 88 21.96 2.43 -0.36
N GLY A 89 21.75 1.10 -0.34
CA GLY A 89 22.75 0.09 -0.66
C GLY A 89 22.31 -0.82 -1.81
N GLU A 90 23.12 -1.83 -2.08
CA GLU A 90 22.74 -2.92 -2.96
C GLU A 90 21.87 -3.91 -2.17
N ILE A 91 20.60 -4.07 -2.55
CA ILE A 91 19.78 -5.18 -2.01
C ILE A 91 19.64 -6.25 -3.07
N SER A 92 19.98 -7.49 -2.69
CA SER A 92 19.63 -8.63 -3.51
C SER A 92 18.20 -9.07 -3.19
N PHE A 93 17.31 -8.93 -4.18
CA PHE A 93 16.01 -9.60 -4.20
C PHE A 93 16.08 -10.70 -5.26
N GLY A 94 15.81 -11.95 -4.83
CA GLY A 94 15.79 -13.14 -5.69
C GLY A 94 16.93 -13.22 -6.70
N GLY A 95 18.16 -13.01 -6.25
CA GLY A 95 19.37 -13.16 -7.07
C GLY A 95 19.74 -11.97 -7.94
N ASN A 96 19.00 -10.85 -7.91
CA ASN A 96 19.35 -9.62 -8.63
C ASN A 96 19.57 -8.47 -7.65
N VAL A 97 20.55 -7.63 -7.95
CA VAL A 97 20.82 -6.43 -7.17
C VAL A 97 19.87 -5.34 -7.63
N ALA A 98 18.90 -5.00 -6.81
CA ALA A 98 18.15 -3.76 -6.96
C ALA A 98 19.14 -2.60 -6.82
N SER A 99 19.09 -1.67 -7.76
CA SER A 99 19.88 -0.44 -7.65
C SER A 99 19.49 0.31 -6.39
N ALA A 100 20.48 0.89 -5.71
CA ALA A 100 20.22 1.76 -4.58
C ALA A 100 19.23 2.87 -4.98
N ALA A 101 18.35 3.23 -4.06
CA ALA A 101 17.50 4.40 -4.17
C ALA A 101 18.37 5.62 -4.45
N THR A 102 18.00 6.34 -5.50
CA THR A 102 18.62 7.63 -5.86
C THR A 102 17.98 8.78 -5.09
N SER A 103 16.78 8.56 -4.55
CA SER A 103 16.09 9.48 -3.63
C SER A 103 16.31 9.04 -2.18
N GLU A 104 16.29 9.99 -1.24
CA GLU A 104 16.26 9.68 0.19
C GLU A 104 14.90 9.09 0.57
N ASP A 105 13.83 9.82 0.29
CA ASP A 105 12.48 9.33 0.53
C ASP A 105 11.97 8.52 -0.66
N ILE A 106 11.12 7.55 -0.36
CA ILE A 106 10.38 6.79 -1.38
C ILE A 106 8.90 7.05 -1.14
N THR A 107 8.17 7.40 -2.19
CA THR A 107 6.75 7.77 -2.09
C THR A 107 5.85 6.87 -2.95
N LEU A 108 4.71 6.46 -2.42
CA LEU A 108 3.60 5.88 -3.17
C LEU A 108 2.39 6.78 -3.02
N THR A 109 1.78 7.18 -4.13
CA THR A 109 0.52 7.94 -4.12
C THR A 109 -0.59 7.14 -4.81
N ILE A 110 -1.70 6.95 -4.11
CA ILE A 110 -2.94 6.37 -4.64
C ILE A 110 -3.94 7.50 -4.86
N ASN A 111 -4.19 7.84 -6.13
CA ASN A 111 -5.11 8.93 -6.47
C ASN A 111 -6.59 8.52 -6.31
N ASN A 112 -7.47 9.52 -6.38
CA ASN A 112 -8.91 9.32 -6.36
C ASN A 112 -9.37 8.32 -7.45
N GLY A 113 -10.13 7.29 -7.05
CA GLY A 113 -10.64 6.26 -7.95
C GLY A 113 -9.59 5.20 -8.33
N ALA A 114 -8.42 5.23 -7.70
CA ALA A 114 -7.41 4.17 -7.81
C ALA A 114 -7.46 3.22 -6.60
N THR A 115 -7.06 1.98 -6.82
CA THR A 115 -6.93 0.97 -5.78
C THR A 115 -5.66 0.16 -5.98
N LEU A 116 -4.89 -0.04 -4.92
CA LEU A 116 -3.86 -1.06 -4.86
C LEU A 116 -4.33 -2.19 -3.95
N HIS A 117 -4.50 -3.38 -4.50
CA HIS A 117 -4.88 -4.58 -3.77
C HIS A 117 -3.69 -5.54 -3.70
N SER A 118 -3.19 -5.82 -2.51
CA SER A 118 -2.25 -6.93 -2.29
C SER A 118 -3.01 -8.18 -1.81
N THR A 119 -2.87 -9.28 -2.53
CA THR A 119 -3.50 -10.56 -2.12
C THR A 119 -2.73 -11.29 -1.02
N SER A 120 -1.56 -10.76 -0.63
CA SER A 120 -0.77 -11.24 0.50
C SER A 120 -0.51 -10.07 1.43
N ASN A 121 0.69 -9.48 1.45
CA ASN A 121 1.03 -8.49 2.45
C ASN A 121 1.24 -7.11 1.82
N PHE A 122 1.14 -6.09 2.65
CA PHE A 122 1.54 -4.74 2.33
C PHE A 122 2.58 -4.31 3.36
N ASP A 123 3.85 -4.37 2.98
CA ASP A 123 4.98 -4.18 3.87
C ASP A 123 5.69 -2.87 3.59
N LEU A 124 5.87 -2.05 4.63
CA LEU A 124 6.71 -0.86 4.59
C LEU A 124 7.94 -1.14 5.43
N GLY A 125 9.12 -0.86 4.90
CA GLY A 125 10.35 -1.17 5.60
C GLY A 125 11.46 -0.18 5.34
N TYR A 126 12.59 -0.49 5.94
CA TYR A 126 13.85 0.21 5.77
C TYR A 126 14.95 -0.83 5.71
N TYR A 127 15.86 -0.64 4.76
CA TYR A 127 17.05 -1.47 4.64
C TYR A 127 18.33 -0.69 4.94
N SER A 128 18.41 0.59 4.53
CA SER A 128 19.56 1.46 4.82
C SER A 128 19.25 2.94 4.50
N GLY A 129 20.02 3.88 5.06
CA GLY A 129 19.93 5.33 4.80
C GLY A 129 19.26 6.17 5.91
N SER A 130 18.77 7.36 5.58
CA SER A 130 18.03 8.22 6.52
C SER A 130 16.63 8.60 6.05
N GLY A 131 16.28 8.24 4.82
CA GLY A 131 14.99 8.60 4.25
C GLY A 131 13.83 7.75 4.76
N ALA A 132 12.63 8.25 4.51
CA ALA A 132 11.36 7.71 4.93
C ALA A 132 10.62 7.01 3.79
N VAL A 133 9.75 6.08 4.16
CA VAL A 133 8.72 5.55 3.26
C VAL A 133 7.44 6.36 3.49
N ILE A 134 6.93 6.98 2.43
CA ILE A 134 5.75 7.83 2.47
C ILE A 134 4.65 7.23 1.59
N VAL A 135 3.48 6.98 2.16
CA VAL A 135 2.31 6.51 1.44
C VAL A 135 1.22 7.58 1.53
N ASN A 136 0.77 8.08 0.39
CA ASN A 136 -0.34 9.01 0.29
C ASN A 136 -1.54 8.27 -0.29
N VAL A 137 -2.63 8.20 0.45
CA VAL A 137 -3.91 7.68 -0.03
C VAL A 137 -4.87 8.85 -0.14
N GLU A 138 -5.05 9.36 -1.35
CA GLU A 138 -5.90 10.52 -1.61
C GLU A 138 -7.38 10.20 -1.39
N GLN A 139 -8.21 11.22 -1.22
CA GLN A 139 -9.66 11.04 -1.08
C GLN A 139 -10.22 10.22 -2.25
N GLY A 140 -10.91 9.13 -1.93
CA GLY A 140 -11.47 8.19 -2.92
C GLY A 140 -10.46 7.20 -3.51
N GLY A 141 -9.20 7.25 -3.11
CA GLY A 141 -8.21 6.20 -3.35
C GLY A 141 -8.29 5.10 -2.28
N SER A 142 -7.77 3.92 -2.58
CA SER A 142 -7.77 2.80 -1.63
C SER A 142 -6.55 1.90 -1.68
N ILE A 143 -6.17 1.35 -0.52
CA ILE A 143 -5.28 0.21 -0.40
C ILE A 143 -6.05 -0.93 0.26
N ILE A 144 -5.96 -2.14 -0.28
CA ILE A 144 -6.54 -3.35 0.29
C ILE A 144 -5.42 -4.37 0.45
N THR A 145 -5.33 -5.04 1.59
CA THR A 145 -4.40 -6.16 1.79
C THR A 145 -5.10 -7.33 2.46
N ASP A 146 -4.97 -8.53 1.90
CA ASP A 146 -5.61 -9.74 2.45
C ASP A 146 -4.83 -10.33 3.63
N GLY A 147 -3.53 -10.05 3.71
CA GLY A 147 -2.59 -10.48 4.74
C GLY A 147 -2.21 -9.33 5.67
N TYR A 148 -0.93 -9.25 6.07
CA TYR A 148 -0.54 -8.22 7.03
C TYR A 148 -0.36 -6.85 6.38
N PHE A 149 -0.60 -5.80 7.17
CA PHE A 149 -0.28 -4.41 6.83
C PHE A 149 0.77 -3.88 7.81
N LEU A 150 1.82 -3.23 7.28
CA LEU A 150 2.94 -2.64 8.04
C LEU A 150 3.68 -3.67 8.90
N GLY A 151 4.49 -4.51 8.27
CA GLY A 151 5.31 -5.50 8.97
C GLY A 151 6.18 -4.90 10.07
N SER A 152 6.79 -5.73 10.91
CA SER A 152 7.58 -5.28 12.07
C SER A 152 8.97 -4.73 11.68
N ARG A 153 9.10 -4.12 10.50
CA ARG A 153 10.37 -3.59 10.00
C ARG A 153 10.69 -2.26 10.65
N SER A 154 11.98 -2.02 10.88
CA SER A 154 12.48 -0.71 11.27
C SER A 154 12.27 0.29 10.13
N GLY A 155 12.37 1.58 10.44
CA GLY A 155 12.27 2.66 9.44
C GLY A 155 11.24 3.70 9.84
N LEU A 156 11.44 4.94 9.37
CA LEU A 156 10.39 5.96 9.46
C LEU A 156 9.38 5.71 8.34
N HIS A 157 8.13 5.51 8.72
CA HIS A 157 7.02 5.32 7.79
C HIS A 157 5.98 6.38 8.05
N THR A 158 5.51 7.06 7.00
CA THR A 158 4.41 8.03 7.09
C THR A 158 3.31 7.61 6.14
N ILE A 159 2.09 7.50 6.64
CA ILE A 159 0.89 7.23 5.86
C ILE A 159 -0.02 8.44 6.01
N ASN A 160 -0.21 9.18 4.93
CA ASN A 160 -1.16 10.28 4.84
C ASN A 160 -2.47 9.74 4.28
N LEU A 161 -3.50 9.67 5.11
CA LEU A 161 -4.71 8.91 4.85
C LEU A 161 -5.93 9.81 4.66
N ALA A 162 -6.26 10.14 3.41
CA ALA A 162 -7.51 10.80 3.02
C ALA A 162 -8.51 9.84 2.34
N GLY A 163 -8.03 8.73 1.80
CA GLY A 163 -8.85 7.63 1.27
C GLY A 163 -9.05 6.49 2.28
N ASN A 164 -9.08 5.26 1.80
CA ASN A 164 -9.39 4.09 2.63
C ASN A 164 -8.31 3.01 2.58
N ILE A 165 -7.94 2.47 3.74
CA ILE A 165 -7.08 1.29 3.84
C ILE A 165 -7.86 0.15 4.49
N GLU A 166 -7.92 -1.01 3.84
CA GLU A 166 -8.54 -2.23 4.36
C GLU A 166 -7.50 -3.32 4.60
N VAL A 167 -7.52 -3.89 5.80
CA VAL A 167 -6.57 -4.90 6.27
C VAL A 167 -7.32 -6.15 6.68
N GLY A 168 -7.27 -7.17 5.82
CA GLY A 168 -7.91 -8.47 6.03
C GLY A 168 -7.16 -9.39 6.99
N GLY A 169 -5.84 -9.20 7.15
CA GLY A 169 -5.01 -9.98 8.06
C GLY A 169 -4.55 -9.21 9.28
N ASN A 170 -3.26 -9.36 9.64
CA ASN A 170 -2.70 -8.74 10.84
C ASN A 170 -2.35 -7.26 10.59
N PHE A 171 -2.66 -6.41 11.57
CA PHE A 171 -2.22 -5.02 11.56
C PHE A 171 -1.02 -4.84 12.48
N GLY A 172 0.06 -4.29 11.94
CA GLY A 172 1.25 -3.91 12.70
C GLY A 172 1.41 -2.40 12.74
N ILE A 173 1.97 -1.89 13.83
CA ILE A 173 2.48 -0.51 13.86
C ILE A 173 3.73 -0.49 14.74
N SER A 174 4.78 0.16 14.27
CA SER A 174 5.99 0.39 15.04
C SER A 174 5.99 1.81 15.61
N GLY A 175 6.80 2.07 16.63
CA GLY A 175 6.97 3.43 17.18
C GLY A 175 7.58 4.44 16.19
N ALA A 176 8.05 3.98 15.02
CA ALA A 176 8.57 4.81 13.94
C ALA A 176 7.57 4.94 12.77
N THR A 177 6.33 4.47 12.94
CA THR A 177 5.26 4.65 11.96
C THR A 177 4.38 5.81 12.39
N ILE A 178 3.99 6.67 11.45
CA ILE A 178 2.99 7.72 11.62
C ILE A 178 1.86 7.46 10.63
N ILE A 179 0.63 7.40 11.11
CA ILE A 179 -0.58 7.40 10.29
C ILE A 179 -1.32 8.69 10.58
N ASP A 180 -1.35 9.60 9.62
CA ASP A 180 -2.02 10.89 9.73
C ASP A 180 -3.31 10.89 8.92
N PHE A 181 -4.45 10.95 9.60
CA PHE A 181 -5.76 10.93 8.97
C PHE A 181 -6.14 12.33 8.51
N ALA A 182 -6.62 12.45 7.28
CA ALA A 182 -7.47 13.56 6.89
C ALA A 182 -8.91 13.31 7.36
N SER A 183 -9.76 14.36 7.33
CA SER A 183 -11.16 14.28 7.76
C SER A 183 -12.03 13.28 6.98
N THR A 184 -11.53 12.75 5.86
CA THR A 184 -12.21 11.78 4.99
C THR A 184 -11.57 10.39 5.03
N GLY A 185 -10.44 10.24 5.72
CA GLY A 185 -9.68 9.01 5.78
C GLY A 185 -10.35 7.94 6.63
N SER A 186 -10.20 6.68 6.23
CA SER A 186 -10.63 5.53 7.02
C SER A 186 -9.61 4.38 6.97
N LEU A 187 -9.47 3.69 8.10
CA LEU A 187 -8.69 2.47 8.22
C LEU A 187 -9.60 1.38 8.78
N VAL A 188 -9.77 0.29 8.04
CA VAL A 188 -10.63 -0.83 8.41
C VAL A 188 -9.75 -2.06 8.63
N ILE A 189 -9.82 -2.65 9.82
CA ILE A 189 -8.92 -3.73 10.23
C ILE A 189 -9.76 -4.92 10.72
N ALA A 190 -9.41 -6.13 10.30
CA ALA A 190 -9.99 -7.35 10.83
C ALA A 190 -9.66 -7.55 12.33
N GLY A 191 -10.69 -7.85 13.13
CA GLY A 191 -10.60 -8.05 14.58
C GLY A 191 -10.95 -6.82 15.42
N ASP A 192 -10.89 -6.99 16.75
CA ASP A 192 -11.10 -5.92 17.73
C ASP A 192 -9.75 -5.25 18.08
N TRP A 193 -9.55 -4.05 17.54
CA TRP A 193 -8.38 -3.22 17.73
C TRP A 193 -8.69 -1.95 18.54
N LYS A 194 -9.93 -1.82 19.01
CA LYS A 194 -10.42 -0.59 19.64
C LYS A 194 -9.53 -0.14 20.80
N TYR A 195 -9.13 -1.10 21.64
CA TYR A 195 -8.25 -0.82 22.78
C TYR A 195 -6.89 -0.24 22.37
N TYR A 196 -6.29 -0.71 21.27
CA TYR A 196 -4.98 -0.25 20.82
C TYR A 196 -5.03 1.20 20.33
N PHE A 197 -6.05 1.52 19.52
CA PHE A 197 -6.26 2.88 19.08
C PHE A 197 -6.59 3.79 20.26
N ASP A 198 -7.60 3.48 21.07
CA ASP A 198 -8.02 4.36 22.17
C ASP A 198 -6.94 4.61 23.24
N ALA A 199 -6.13 3.60 23.56
CA ALA A 199 -5.26 3.64 24.74
C ALA A 199 -3.75 3.81 24.44
N TYR A 200 -3.27 3.44 23.25
CA TYR A 200 -1.82 3.38 22.98
C TYR A 200 -1.36 4.25 21.82
N TRP A 201 -2.05 4.16 20.68
CA TRP A 201 -1.56 4.73 19.43
C TRP A 201 -2.15 6.10 19.10
N SER A 202 -3.37 6.36 19.58
CA SER A 202 -4.10 7.61 19.39
C SER A 202 -3.30 8.78 19.97
N GLY A 203 -2.85 9.64 19.07
CA GLY A 203 -2.12 10.86 19.35
C GLY A 203 -0.62 10.73 19.55
N THR A 204 -0.03 9.54 19.36
CA THR A 204 1.42 9.32 19.37
C THR A 204 1.94 8.98 17.97
N VAL A 205 1.41 7.89 17.42
CA VAL A 205 1.74 7.37 16.08
C VAL A 205 0.53 7.43 15.14
N VAL A 206 -0.66 7.69 15.67
CA VAL A 206 -1.88 7.91 14.89
C VAL A 206 -2.38 9.32 15.16
N LEU A 207 -2.40 10.16 14.13
CA LEU A 207 -2.71 11.59 14.20
C LEU A 207 -4.00 11.90 13.43
N ASP A 208 -4.64 13.02 13.77
CA ASP A 208 -5.75 13.58 13.01
C ASP A 208 -5.36 14.96 12.47
N ARG A 209 -5.13 15.07 11.17
CA ARG A 209 -4.72 16.29 10.45
C ARG A 209 -3.47 16.92 11.07
N GLY A 210 -2.50 16.08 11.39
CA GLY A 210 -1.22 16.45 12.00
C GLY A 210 -1.28 16.74 13.50
N VAL A 211 -2.44 16.56 14.14
CA VAL A 211 -2.65 16.84 15.57
C VAL A 211 -2.56 15.55 16.38
N GLY A 212 -1.82 15.58 17.49
CA GLY A 212 -1.70 14.49 18.46
C GLY A 212 -2.52 14.69 19.74
N ASN A 213 -2.50 13.71 20.65
CA ASN A 213 -3.33 13.72 21.86
C ASN A 213 -2.89 14.72 22.93
N THR A 214 -1.67 15.21 22.82
CA THR A 214 -1.12 16.27 23.68
C THR A 214 -1.41 17.66 23.15
N ASP A 215 -1.89 17.78 21.91
CA ASP A 215 -2.08 19.06 21.26
C ASP A 215 -3.45 19.68 21.60
N PRO A 216 -3.57 21.02 21.61
CA PRO A 216 -4.83 21.69 21.86
C PRO A 216 -5.92 21.29 20.85
N GLY A 217 -7.09 20.91 21.36
CA GLY A 217 -8.26 20.58 20.53
C GLY A 217 -8.46 19.08 20.25
N TRP A 218 -7.55 18.22 20.73
CA TRP A 218 -7.77 16.77 20.73
C TRP A 218 -8.99 16.39 21.58
N GLY A 219 -9.76 15.41 21.11
CA GLY A 219 -11.03 14.97 21.69
C GLY A 219 -12.21 15.92 21.47
N THR A 220 -12.03 17.05 20.77
CA THR A 220 -13.10 18.02 20.50
C THR A 220 -13.21 18.39 19.03
N THR A 221 -12.16 19.00 18.48
CA THR A 221 -12.06 19.38 17.05
C THR A 221 -11.29 18.34 16.25
N TYR A 222 -10.28 17.75 16.89
CA TYR A 222 -9.45 16.70 16.35
C TYR A 222 -9.57 15.45 17.22
N GLY A 223 -9.27 14.30 16.64
CA GLY A 223 -9.20 13.04 17.33
C GLY A 223 -9.56 11.90 16.40
N ILE A 224 -9.41 10.69 16.92
CA ILE A 224 -9.67 9.47 16.19
C ILE A 224 -10.78 8.70 16.91
N ILE A 225 -11.68 8.12 16.13
CA ILE A 225 -12.75 7.24 16.60
C ILE A 225 -12.44 5.84 16.08
N ALA A 226 -12.25 4.89 17.01
CA ALA A 226 -12.19 3.47 16.70
C ALA A 226 -13.49 2.78 17.11
N ASP A 227 -14.21 2.23 16.15
CA ASP A 227 -15.48 1.53 16.35
C ASP A 227 -15.35 0.06 15.93
N TYR A 228 -15.71 -0.86 16.83
CA TYR A 228 -15.64 -2.30 16.56
C TYR A 228 -17.03 -2.86 16.30
N ASP A 229 -17.23 -3.44 15.12
CA ASP A 229 -18.43 -4.17 14.75
C ASP A 229 -18.20 -5.68 14.88
N SER A 230 -18.84 -6.28 15.88
CA SER A 230 -18.81 -7.73 16.12
C SER A 230 -19.50 -8.56 15.02
N GLY A 231 -20.39 -7.95 14.23
CA GLY A 231 -21.11 -8.62 13.14
C GLY A 231 -20.22 -8.89 11.92
N THR A 232 -19.34 -7.95 11.59
CA THR A 232 -18.33 -8.09 10.53
C THR A 232 -16.97 -8.51 11.08
N ASN A 233 -16.78 -8.48 12.41
CA ASN A 233 -15.52 -8.68 13.09
C ASN A 233 -14.43 -7.71 12.57
N THR A 234 -14.77 -6.43 12.50
CA THR A 234 -13.86 -5.38 12.00
C THR A 234 -13.85 -4.18 12.93
N THR A 235 -12.69 -3.57 13.10
CA THR A 235 -12.54 -2.24 13.68
C THR A 235 -12.37 -1.21 12.59
N THR A 236 -13.20 -0.17 12.59
CA THR A 236 -13.10 0.98 11.70
C THR A 236 -12.56 2.18 12.48
N VAL A 237 -11.49 2.78 11.96
CA VAL A 237 -10.81 3.93 12.54
C VAL A 237 -10.97 5.12 11.60
N THR A 238 -11.46 6.24 12.12
CA THR A 238 -11.73 7.47 11.36
C THR A 238 -11.41 8.71 12.19
N SER A 239 -11.19 9.85 11.55
CA SER A 239 -11.12 11.14 12.25
C SER A 239 -12.47 11.56 12.82
N ILE A 240 -12.46 12.31 13.92
CA ILE A 240 -13.64 13.03 14.40
C ILE A 240 -14.10 13.98 13.29
N PRO A 241 -15.39 13.90 12.85
CA PRO A 241 -15.89 14.78 11.81
C PRO A 241 -15.77 16.25 12.22
N GLU A 242 -15.42 17.11 11.27
CA GLU A 242 -15.39 18.54 11.54
C GLU A 242 -16.74 19.05 12.06
N PRO A 243 -16.75 19.99 13.03
CA PRO A 243 -17.99 20.52 13.60
C PRO A 243 -18.97 21.05 12.55
N ALA A 244 -18.47 21.60 11.44
CA ALA A 244 -19.30 22.07 10.32
C ALA A 244 -20.05 20.92 9.62
N THR A 245 -19.42 19.75 9.48
CA THR A 245 -20.01 18.53 8.90
C THR A 245 -21.13 17.99 9.79
N ILE A 246 -20.95 18.05 11.12
CA ILE A 246 -21.99 17.67 12.10
C ILE A 246 -23.22 18.60 11.97
N CYS A 247 -23.00 19.91 11.83
CA CYS A 247 -24.07 20.88 11.63
C CYS A 247 -24.84 20.64 10.31
N LEU A 248 -24.16 20.32 9.21
CA LEU A 248 -24.78 20.02 7.93
C LEU A 248 -25.61 18.72 7.97
N LEU A 249 -25.13 17.67 8.64
CA LEU A 249 -25.89 16.43 8.87
C LEU A 249 -27.16 16.68 9.69
N LEU A 250 -27.07 17.51 10.73
CA LEU A 250 -28.22 17.87 11.57
C LEU A 250 -29.26 18.69 10.79
N ILE A 251 -28.83 19.66 9.98
CA ILE A 251 -29.72 20.47 9.14
C ILE A 251 -30.38 19.61 8.04
N GLY A 252 -29.62 18.71 7.41
CA GLY A 252 -30.13 17.77 6.41
C GLY A 252 -31.19 16.81 6.99
N GLY A 253 -30.91 16.23 8.17
CA GLY A 253 -31.87 15.38 8.88
C GLY A 253 -33.15 16.12 9.29
N LEU A 254 -33.03 17.37 9.76
CA LEU A 254 -34.17 18.23 10.09
C LEU A 254 -35.00 18.62 8.85
N ALA A 255 -34.35 18.85 7.70
CA ALA A 255 -35.04 19.15 6.44
C ALA A 255 -35.82 17.94 5.91
N ILE A 256 -35.29 16.72 6.06
CA ILE A 256 -35.97 15.48 5.67
C ILE A 256 -37.16 15.19 6.61
N LYS A 257 -37.01 15.45 7.91
CA LYS A 257 -38.09 15.28 8.90
C LYS A 257 -39.25 16.28 8.71
N ARG A 258 -38.98 17.45 8.12
CA ARG A 258 -40.02 18.45 7.79
C ARG A 258 -40.78 18.18 6.48
N ARG A 259 -40.34 17.22 5.66
CA ARG A 259 -40.99 16.83 4.39
C ARG A 259 -41.83 15.55 4.49
N LYS A 260 -41.99 14.99 5.69
CA LYS A 260 -42.99 13.97 6.03
C LYS A 260 -44.06 14.58 6.91
#